data_AF-A0A7Y1U9H6-F1
#
_entry.id   AF-A0A7Y1U9H6-F1
#
_cell.length_a   1.000
_cell.length_b   1.000
_cell.length_c   1.000
_cell.angle_alpha   90.00
_cell.angle_beta   90.00
_cell.angle_gamma   90.00
#
_symmetry.space_group_name_H-M   'P 1'
#
loop_
_entity.id
_entity.type
_entity.pdbx_description
1 polymer ?
#
loop_
_entity_poly.entity_id
_entity_poly.type
_entity_poly.pdbx_seq_one_letter_code
_entity_poly.pdbx_strand_id
1 'polypeptide(L)'
;ALDVKDVDSFRSLAQERGYEVKTAAGIRPSARSVSGITNARELVKWAYDRETEVGDITEPLEIDDYFVVAVLTGSREQGAPEFEDVKDDMELAVIKEKKAEIMEAEIGTDYSGLDEVANIWGSTVQTASGVALNNPSLPGVGNEPKVIGTAFGFDAGSLLLPIRGNIGVYVVQVDDVTRVDTQSIDLSAEVRSLQTTLRNSVTGQAVNALNKAKGVKNEIDRVY
;
A
#
# COMPACT_ATOMS: atom_id res chain seq x y z
N ALA A 1 5.63 -38.20 14.87
CA ALA A 1 5.84 -36.85 15.41
C ALA A 1 6.99 -36.21 14.66
N LEU A 2 6.79 -35.05 14.05
CA LEU A 2 7.89 -34.24 13.52
C LEU A 2 8.52 -33.56 14.74
N ASP A 3 9.67 -34.06 15.20
CA ASP A 3 10.40 -33.53 16.36
C ASP A 3 11.22 -32.31 15.91
N VAL A 4 10.52 -31.22 15.63
CA VAL A 4 11.10 -29.94 15.20
C VAL A 4 10.71 -28.89 16.23
N LYS A 5 11.71 -28.27 16.87
CA LYS A 5 11.52 -27.39 18.03
C LYS A 5 11.73 -25.90 17.72
N ASP A 6 12.11 -25.58 16.49
CA ASP A 6 12.43 -24.22 16.07
C ASP A 6 12.15 -24.00 14.58
N VAL A 7 11.94 -22.74 14.22
CA VAL A 7 11.54 -22.29 12.86
C VAL A 7 12.61 -22.63 11.81
N ASP A 8 13.89 -22.62 12.18
CA ASP A 8 15.00 -22.84 11.25
C ASP A 8 15.16 -24.33 10.93
N SER A 9 15.01 -25.19 11.94
CA SER A 9 14.90 -26.64 11.78
C SER A 9 13.68 -27.02 10.94
N PHE A 10 12.56 -26.31 11.09
CA PHE A 10 11.35 -26.54 10.30
C PHE A 10 11.60 -26.25 8.82
N ARG A 11 12.16 -25.07 8.53
CA ARG A 11 12.50 -24.65 7.15
C ARG A 11 13.51 -25.59 6.51
N SER A 12 14.54 -25.98 7.25
CA SER A 12 15.61 -26.86 6.76
C SER A 12 15.07 -28.25 6.43
N LEU A 13 14.24 -28.83 7.31
CA LEU A 13 13.63 -30.14 7.08
C LEU A 13 12.63 -30.12 5.92
N ALA A 14 11.84 -29.05 5.81
CA ALA A 14 10.90 -28.88 4.70
C ALA A 14 11.64 -28.81 3.36
N GLN A 15 12.74 -28.05 3.31
CA GLN A 15 13.57 -27.92 2.11
C GLN A 15 14.31 -29.22 1.76
N GLU A 16 14.86 -29.93 2.74
CA GLU A 16 15.51 -31.24 2.54
C GLU A 16 14.54 -32.28 1.96
N ARG A 17 13.27 -32.23 2.39
CA ARG A 17 12.22 -33.13 1.90
C ARG A 17 11.52 -32.64 0.63
N GLY A 18 11.97 -31.52 0.06
CA GLY A 18 11.45 -30.97 -1.19
C GLY A 18 10.06 -30.34 -1.09
N TYR A 19 9.61 -29.96 0.11
CA TYR A 19 8.34 -29.25 0.30
C TYR A 19 8.48 -27.76 0.01
N GLU A 20 7.41 -27.16 -0.53
CA GLU A 20 7.35 -25.73 -0.80
C GLU A 20 7.10 -24.94 0.49
N VAL A 21 8.04 -24.07 0.87
CA VAL A 21 7.92 -23.20 2.05
C VAL A 21 7.45 -21.82 1.62
N LYS A 22 6.25 -21.41 2.07
CA LYS A 22 5.69 -20.07 1.82
C LYS A 22 5.62 -19.27 3.11
N THR A 23 6.11 -18.03 3.05
CA THR A 23 5.92 -17.06 4.14
C THR A 23 4.60 -16.32 3.94
N ALA A 24 3.86 -16.14 5.03
CA ALA A 24 2.62 -15.37 5.05
C ALA A 24 2.75 -14.26 6.11
N ALA A 25 2.78 -13.01 5.67
CA ALA A 25 2.87 -11.84 6.57
C ALA A 25 1.51 -11.12 6.65
N GLY A 26 1.22 -10.52 7.81
CA GLY A 26 0.05 -9.66 7.99
C GLY A 26 -1.31 -10.37 7.82
N ILE A 27 -1.38 -11.65 8.19
CA ILE A 27 -2.65 -12.40 8.23
C ILE A 27 -3.60 -11.68 9.19
N ARG A 28 -4.86 -11.53 8.81
CA ARG A 28 -5.90 -10.94 9.66
C ARG A 28 -6.78 -12.05 10.24
N PRO A 29 -7.44 -11.85 11.40
CA PRO A 29 -8.38 -12.84 11.96
C PRO A 29 -9.56 -13.15 11.02
N SER A 30 -9.91 -12.20 10.14
CA SER A 30 -10.96 -12.33 9.14
C SER A 30 -10.49 -12.91 7.80
N ALA A 31 -9.20 -13.20 7.65
CA ALA A 31 -8.66 -13.78 6.43
C ALA A 31 -9.35 -15.12 6.14
N ARG A 32 -9.67 -15.33 4.87
CA ARG A 32 -10.20 -16.60 4.34
C ARG A 32 -9.12 -17.38 3.62
N SER A 33 -8.15 -16.68 3.06
CA SER A 33 -7.02 -17.24 2.32
C SER A 33 -5.68 -16.86 2.97
N VAL A 34 -4.69 -17.74 2.87
CA VAL A 34 -3.32 -17.54 3.35
C VAL A 34 -2.35 -18.03 2.29
N SER A 35 -1.44 -17.17 1.82
CA SER A 35 -0.38 -17.48 0.84
C SER A 35 -0.80 -18.38 -0.35
N GLY A 36 -1.95 -18.08 -0.95
CA GLY A 36 -2.49 -18.79 -2.11
C GLY A 36 -3.42 -19.96 -1.78
N ILE A 37 -3.56 -20.35 -0.51
CA ILE A 37 -4.56 -21.33 -0.07
C ILE A 37 -5.88 -20.61 0.18
N THR A 38 -6.95 -20.98 -0.53
CA THR A 38 -8.20 -20.20 -0.56
C THR A 38 -9.14 -20.51 0.61
N ASN A 39 -9.12 -21.73 1.15
CA ASN A 39 -9.98 -22.17 2.26
C ASN A 39 -9.23 -22.30 3.59
N ALA A 40 -8.32 -21.37 3.87
CA ALA A 40 -7.41 -21.39 5.01
C ALA A 40 -8.05 -20.99 6.36
N ARG A 41 -9.38 -21.12 6.54
CA ARG A 41 -10.05 -20.67 7.79
C ARG A 41 -9.63 -21.46 9.01
N GLU A 42 -9.36 -22.75 8.85
CA GLU A 42 -8.87 -23.60 9.94
C GLU A 42 -7.46 -23.18 10.37
N LEU A 43 -6.56 -22.97 9.40
CA LEU A 43 -5.22 -22.45 9.64
C LEU A 43 -5.23 -21.07 10.34
N VAL A 44 -6.10 -20.16 9.89
CA VAL A 44 -6.25 -18.85 10.53
C VAL A 44 -6.80 -19.00 11.94
N LYS A 45 -7.75 -19.90 12.20
CA LYS A 45 -8.24 -20.14 13.57
C LYS A 45 -7.14 -20.64 14.49
N TRP A 46 -6.35 -21.61 14.02
CA TRP A 46 -5.21 -22.13 14.77
C TRP A 46 -4.21 -21.01 15.10
N ALA A 47 -3.81 -20.19 14.12
CA ALA A 47 -2.86 -19.10 14.35
C ALA A 47 -3.34 -18.01 15.34
N TYR A 48 -4.65 -17.95 15.62
CA TYR A 48 -5.25 -17.02 16.58
C TYR A 48 -5.85 -17.74 17.81
N ASP A 49 -5.57 -19.03 17.97
CA ASP A 49 -5.99 -19.76 19.17
C ASP A 49 -5.22 -19.23 20.39
N ARG A 50 -5.88 -19.22 21.55
CA ARG A 50 -5.28 -18.76 22.81
C ARG A 50 -4.13 -19.65 23.26
N GLU A 51 -4.11 -20.90 22.79
CA GLU A 51 -3.06 -21.87 23.13
C GLU A 51 -1.87 -21.82 22.17
N THR A 52 -1.92 -21.03 21.09
CA THR A 52 -0.83 -20.95 20.10
C THR A 52 0.12 -19.80 20.41
N GLU A 53 1.38 -20.14 20.64
CA GLU A 53 2.47 -19.21 20.91
C GLU A 53 3.42 -19.07 19.70
N VAL A 54 4.21 -18.00 19.69
CA VAL A 54 5.23 -17.80 18.65
C VAL A 54 6.28 -18.91 18.75
N GLY A 55 6.48 -19.64 17.65
CA GLY A 55 7.33 -20.82 17.59
C GLY A 55 6.55 -22.12 17.47
N ASP A 56 5.24 -22.12 17.75
CA ASP A 56 4.42 -23.33 17.66
C ASP A 56 4.22 -23.78 16.22
N ILE A 57 4.20 -25.10 16.05
CA ILE A 57 3.99 -25.78 14.78
C ILE A 57 2.64 -26.49 14.84
N THR A 58 1.80 -26.26 13.83
CA THR A 58 0.48 -26.90 13.75
C THR A 58 0.61 -28.39 13.40
N GLU A 59 -0.38 -29.18 13.81
CA GLU A 59 -0.54 -30.52 13.26
C GLU A 59 -0.88 -30.43 11.75
N PRO A 60 -0.51 -31.41 10.92
CA PRO A 60 -0.81 -31.37 9.49
C PRO A 60 -2.31 -31.17 9.24
N LEU A 61 -2.67 -30.02 8.66
CA LEU A 61 -4.04 -29.68 8.29
C LEU A 61 -4.28 -30.08 6.83
N GLU A 62 -5.40 -30.74 6.56
CA GLU A 62 -5.86 -31.01 5.20
C GLU A 62 -6.75 -29.84 4.76
N ILE A 63 -6.25 -29.01 3.84
CA ILE A 63 -6.97 -27.86 3.31
C ILE A 63 -7.07 -28.01 1.80
N ASP A 64 -8.29 -28.21 1.31
CA ASP A 64 -8.57 -28.59 -0.07
C ASP A 64 -7.79 -29.87 -0.44
N ASP A 65 -6.91 -29.81 -1.45
CA ASP A 65 -6.07 -30.94 -1.88
C ASP A 65 -4.64 -30.89 -1.30
N TYR A 66 -4.39 -30.05 -0.28
CA TYR A 66 -3.07 -29.81 0.29
C TYR A 66 -2.97 -30.23 1.75
N PHE A 67 -1.84 -30.85 2.13
CA PHE A 67 -1.44 -30.98 3.52
C PHE A 67 -0.56 -29.78 3.90
N VAL A 68 -1.01 -29.01 4.87
CA VAL A 68 -0.38 -27.76 5.31
C VAL A 68 0.12 -27.92 6.74
N VAL A 69 1.41 -27.68 6.91
CA VAL A 69 2.03 -27.49 8.24
C VAL A 69 2.54 -26.06 8.28
N ALA A 70 2.10 -25.31 9.28
CA ALA A 70 2.48 -23.93 9.50
C ALA A 70 3.19 -23.78 10.84
N VAL A 71 4.05 -22.76 10.92
CA VAL A 71 4.72 -22.34 12.14
C VAL A 71 4.37 -20.87 12.39
N LEU A 72 3.98 -20.52 13.63
CA LEU A 72 3.67 -19.15 13.97
C LEU A 72 4.97 -18.38 14.22
N THR A 73 5.38 -17.52 13.28
CA THR A 73 6.68 -16.81 13.38
C THR A 73 6.60 -15.47 14.11
N GLY A 74 5.40 -14.98 14.42
CA GLY A 74 5.23 -13.71 15.12
C GLY A 74 3.76 -13.41 15.41
N SER A 75 3.54 -12.57 16.41
CA SER A 75 2.23 -12.06 16.80
C SER A 75 2.31 -10.54 16.90
N ARG A 76 1.23 -9.85 16.53
CA ARG A 76 1.12 -8.39 16.58
C ARG A 76 -0.13 -8.02 17.33
N GLU A 77 0.01 -7.18 18.35
CA GLU A 77 -1.15 -6.67 19.09
C GLU A 77 -2.01 -5.76 18.21
N GLN A 78 -3.30 -5.71 18.53
CA GLN A 78 -4.23 -4.83 17.84
C GLN A 78 -3.98 -3.37 18.26
N GLY A 79 -3.48 -2.55 17.34
CA GLY A 79 -3.22 -1.15 17.65
C GLY A 79 -2.34 -0.45 16.63
N ALA A 80 -1.73 0.66 17.06
CA ALA A 80 -0.59 1.20 16.34
C ALA A 80 0.53 0.15 16.40
N PRO A 81 1.15 -0.20 15.26
CA PRO A 81 2.24 -1.17 15.27
C PRO A 81 3.41 -0.64 16.12
N GLU A 82 4.13 -1.55 16.77
CA GLU A 82 5.36 -1.18 17.45
C GLU A 82 6.40 -0.68 16.44
N PHE A 83 7.33 0.17 16.90
CA PHE A 83 8.32 0.77 16.00
C PHE A 83 9.13 -0.30 15.24
N GLU A 84 9.53 -1.39 15.91
CA GLU A 84 10.29 -2.48 15.28
C GLU A 84 9.51 -3.17 14.14
N ASP A 85 8.17 -3.20 14.20
CA ASP A 85 7.31 -3.81 13.17
C ASP A 85 7.19 -2.97 11.89
N VAL A 86 7.40 -1.66 12.00
CA VAL A 86 7.32 -0.69 10.89
C VAL A 86 8.65 -0.06 10.55
N LYS A 87 9.72 -0.43 11.25
CA LYS A 87 11.03 0.20 11.14
C LYS A 87 11.53 0.20 9.70
N ASP A 88 11.47 -0.95 9.03
CA ASP A 88 11.96 -1.08 7.64
C ASP A 88 11.12 -0.22 6.66
N ASP A 89 9.79 -0.22 6.85
CA ASP A 89 8.87 0.59 6.04
C ASP A 89 9.09 2.10 6.27
N MET A 90 9.27 2.50 7.54
CA MET A 90 9.54 3.88 7.94
C MET A 90 10.94 4.32 7.48
N GLU A 91 11.94 3.47 7.61
CA GLU A 91 13.31 3.76 7.15
C GLU A 91 13.31 4.00 5.64
N LEU A 92 12.63 3.16 4.85
CA LEU A 92 12.47 3.37 3.42
C LEU A 92 11.76 4.69 3.11
N ALA A 93 10.69 5.01 3.84
CA ALA A 93 9.95 6.26 3.67
C ALA A 93 10.81 7.49 3.99
N VAL A 94 11.55 7.46 5.11
CA VAL A 94 12.44 8.54 5.54
C VAL A 94 13.63 8.69 4.59
N ILE A 95 14.21 7.59 4.08
CA ILE A 95 15.26 7.66 3.07
C ILE A 95 14.75 8.34 1.81
N LYS A 96 13.54 7.99 1.33
CA LYS A 96 12.92 8.64 0.18
C LYS A 96 12.69 10.14 0.43
N GLU A 97 12.18 10.49 1.61
CA GLU A 97 11.96 11.87 2.01
C GLU A 97 13.26 12.67 2.05
N LYS A 98 14.31 12.13 2.69
CA LYS A 98 15.62 12.80 2.78
C LYS A 98 16.28 12.95 1.41
N LYS A 99 16.18 11.94 0.54
CA LYS A 99 16.65 12.05 -0.85
C LYS A 99 15.91 13.15 -1.60
N ALA A 100 14.58 13.22 -1.46
CA ALA A 100 13.80 14.27 -2.08
C ALA A 100 14.19 15.67 -1.57
N GLU A 101 14.38 15.85 -0.25
CA GLU A 101 14.86 17.11 0.33
C GLU A 101 16.21 17.55 -0.23
N ILE A 102 17.16 16.61 -0.33
CA ILE A 102 18.48 16.88 -0.91
C ILE A 102 18.35 17.28 -2.38
N MET A 103 17.58 16.53 -3.18
CA MET A 103 17.36 16.86 -4.59
C MET A 103 16.65 18.21 -4.76
N GLU A 104 15.66 18.52 -3.93
CA GLU A 104 14.99 19.82 -3.97
C GLU A 104 15.96 20.96 -3.66
N ALA A 105 16.85 20.78 -2.67
CA ALA A 105 17.87 21.76 -2.31
C ALA A 105 18.97 21.90 -3.39
N GLU A 106 19.39 20.79 -3.98
CA GLU A 106 20.42 20.77 -5.04
C GLU A 106 19.88 21.32 -6.36
N ILE A 107 18.62 21.03 -6.71
CA ILE A 107 17.97 21.67 -7.85
C ILE A 107 17.85 23.15 -7.51
N GLY A 108 17.19 23.51 -6.43
CA GLY A 108 16.96 24.91 -6.07
C GLY A 108 15.91 25.58 -6.98
N THR A 109 15.82 26.90 -6.90
CA THR A 109 14.74 27.68 -7.53
C THR A 109 15.22 28.68 -8.57
N ASP A 110 16.53 28.76 -8.79
CA ASP A 110 17.16 29.85 -9.53
C ASP A 110 17.36 29.46 -11.00
N TYR A 111 16.25 29.11 -11.68
CA TYR A 111 16.28 28.77 -13.11
C TYR A 111 15.24 29.53 -13.90
N SER A 112 15.61 29.80 -15.15
CA SER A 112 14.77 30.55 -16.09
C SER A 112 14.04 29.67 -17.10
N GLY A 113 14.43 28.39 -17.22
CA GLY A 113 13.80 27.45 -18.15
C GLY A 113 14.21 25.99 -17.92
N LEU A 114 13.47 25.07 -18.53
CA LEU A 114 13.70 23.63 -18.40
C LEU A 114 15.06 23.18 -18.95
N ASP A 115 15.53 23.81 -20.03
CA ASP A 115 16.81 23.44 -20.66
C ASP A 115 18.00 23.71 -19.73
N GLU A 116 17.93 24.76 -18.91
CA GLU A 116 18.97 25.11 -17.95
C GLU A 116 19.12 24.01 -16.89
N VAL A 117 17.98 23.58 -16.31
CA VAL A 117 17.92 22.48 -15.35
C VAL A 117 18.39 21.18 -16.00
N ALA A 118 17.91 20.88 -17.21
CA ALA A 118 18.23 19.64 -17.90
C ALA A 118 19.72 19.50 -18.19
N ASN A 119 20.38 20.58 -18.59
CA ASN A 119 21.82 20.60 -18.85
C ASN A 119 22.66 20.37 -17.59
N ILE A 120 22.28 20.97 -16.46
CA ILE A 120 23.00 20.81 -15.19
C ILE A 120 22.87 19.37 -14.66
N TRP A 121 21.68 18.79 -14.80
CA TRP A 121 21.36 17.46 -14.28
C TRP A 121 21.58 16.32 -15.27
N GLY A 122 22.05 16.63 -16.49
CA GLY A 122 22.22 15.65 -17.56
C GLY A 122 20.92 14.91 -17.92
N SER A 123 19.78 15.55 -17.71
CA SER A 123 18.45 15.00 -17.97
C SER A 123 17.93 15.47 -19.32
N THR A 124 16.81 14.90 -19.77
CA THR A 124 16.17 15.27 -21.04
C THR A 124 14.79 15.82 -20.74
N VAL A 125 14.48 16.98 -21.33
CA VAL A 125 13.13 17.56 -21.25
C VAL A 125 12.14 16.63 -21.95
N GLN A 126 11.06 16.29 -21.26
CA GLN A 126 9.99 15.43 -21.78
C GLN A 126 8.67 16.19 -21.80
N THR A 127 7.94 16.06 -22.90
CA THR A 127 6.60 16.63 -23.03
C THR A 127 5.56 15.63 -22.56
N ALA A 128 4.74 16.03 -21.58
CA ALA A 128 3.62 15.24 -21.07
C ALA A 128 2.30 15.77 -21.65
N SER A 129 1.82 15.19 -22.75
CA SER A 129 0.55 15.57 -23.36
C SER A 129 -0.61 14.68 -22.88
N GLY A 130 -1.83 15.25 -22.83
CA GLY A 130 -3.05 14.50 -22.50
C GLY A 130 -3.15 14.08 -21.03
N VAL A 131 -2.42 14.76 -20.13
CA VAL A 131 -2.48 14.52 -18.69
C VAL A 131 -3.82 15.04 -18.16
N ALA A 132 -4.54 14.22 -17.40
CA ALA A 132 -5.85 14.56 -16.86
C ALA A 132 -5.90 14.36 -15.34
N LEU A 133 -6.61 15.24 -14.63
CA LEU A 133 -6.72 15.18 -13.17
C LEU A 133 -7.40 13.89 -12.67
N ASN A 134 -8.31 13.32 -13.47
CA ASN A 134 -9.03 12.07 -13.15
C ASN A 134 -8.18 10.81 -13.36
N ASN A 135 -7.05 10.92 -14.06
CA ASN A 135 -6.07 9.85 -14.24
C ASN A 135 -4.66 10.45 -14.18
N PRO A 136 -4.15 10.72 -12.97
CA PRO A 136 -2.94 11.48 -12.78
C PRO A 136 -1.68 10.63 -13.02
N SER A 137 -1.50 10.19 -14.26
CA SER A 137 -0.29 9.48 -14.71
C SER A 137 0.47 10.34 -15.70
N LEU A 138 1.77 10.51 -15.45
CA LEU A 138 2.70 11.12 -16.40
C LEU A 138 3.18 10.05 -17.41
N PRO A 139 3.18 10.35 -18.72
CA PRO A 139 3.73 9.45 -19.74
C PRO A 139 5.19 9.09 -19.44
N GLY A 140 5.54 7.81 -19.51
CA GLY A 140 6.91 7.33 -19.28
C GLY A 140 7.37 7.29 -17.81
N VAL A 141 6.60 7.87 -16.89
CA VAL A 141 6.94 8.00 -15.47
C VAL A 141 5.98 7.20 -14.60
N GLY A 142 4.67 7.33 -14.84
CA GLY A 142 3.62 6.67 -14.07
C GLY A 142 2.84 7.62 -13.15
N ASN A 143 2.27 7.08 -12.08
CA ASN A 143 1.28 7.78 -11.24
C ASN A 143 1.89 8.89 -10.36
N GLU A 144 1.62 10.15 -10.70
CA GLU A 144 2.19 11.36 -10.09
C GLU A 144 1.13 12.43 -9.77
N PRO A 145 0.18 12.14 -8.87
CA PRO A 145 -0.96 13.03 -8.57
C PRO A 145 -0.57 14.36 -7.97
N LYS A 146 0.51 14.42 -7.17
CA LYS A 146 0.96 15.67 -6.57
C LYS A 146 1.53 16.61 -7.63
N VAL A 147 2.39 16.09 -8.52
CA VAL A 147 3.01 16.87 -9.60
C VAL A 147 1.93 17.42 -10.55
N ILE A 148 1.02 16.55 -10.98
CA ILE A 148 -0.06 16.90 -11.90
C ILE A 148 -1.04 17.87 -11.24
N GLY A 149 -1.45 17.60 -10.00
CA GLY A 149 -2.35 18.48 -9.26
C GLY A 149 -1.75 19.87 -9.04
N THR A 150 -0.46 19.96 -8.73
CA THR A 150 0.24 21.24 -8.66
C THR A 150 0.25 21.93 -10.02
N ALA A 151 0.62 21.26 -11.12
CA ALA A 151 0.66 21.85 -12.45
C ALA A 151 -0.69 22.43 -12.90
N PHE A 152 -1.80 21.72 -12.64
CA PHE A 152 -3.17 22.20 -12.95
C PHE A 152 -3.59 23.45 -12.15
N GLY A 153 -2.92 23.71 -11.02
CA GLY A 153 -3.15 24.90 -10.19
C GLY A 153 -2.51 26.18 -10.74
N PHE A 154 -1.61 26.08 -11.71
CA PHE A 154 -0.91 27.22 -12.31
C PHE A 154 -1.40 27.48 -13.74
N ASP A 155 -1.08 28.66 -14.26
CA ASP A 155 -1.43 29.05 -15.63
C ASP A 155 -0.33 28.67 -16.63
N ALA A 156 -0.71 28.61 -17.91
CA ALA A 156 0.22 28.38 -19.01
C ALA A 156 1.40 29.36 -18.99
N GLY A 157 2.60 28.85 -19.28
CA GLY A 157 3.87 29.57 -19.19
C GLY A 157 4.53 29.52 -17.80
N SER A 158 3.85 29.02 -16.77
CA SER A 158 4.43 28.92 -15.42
C SER A 158 5.53 27.85 -15.37
N LEU A 159 6.70 28.22 -14.85
CA LEU A 159 7.78 27.31 -14.50
C LEU A 159 7.69 26.98 -13.01
N LEU A 160 7.57 25.70 -12.69
CA LEU A 160 7.40 25.18 -11.33
C LEU A 160 8.67 24.47 -10.90
N LEU A 161 9.30 25.00 -9.86
CA LEU A 161 10.61 24.59 -9.36
C LEU A 161 10.57 24.33 -7.85
N PRO A 162 11.28 23.29 -7.41
CA PRO A 162 11.05 21.88 -7.73
C PRO A 162 9.80 21.33 -7.02
N ILE A 163 9.18 20.28 -7.57
CA ILE A 163 8.01 19.61 -7.00
C ILE A 163 8.37 18.16 -6.62
N ARG A 164 8.34 17.83 -5.33
CA ARG A 164 8.39 16.43 -4.87
C ARG A 164 7.13 15.65 -5.25
N GLY A 165 7.31 14.67 -6.12
CA GLY A 165 6.36 13.63 -6.49
C GLY A 165 6.52 12.34 -5.67
N ASN A 166 5.89 11.25 -6.12
CA ASN A 166 5.91 9.94 -5.46
C ASN A 166 7.20 9.16 -5.76
N ILE A 167 7.69 9.26 -7.00
CA ILE A 167 8.85 8.49 -7.47
C ILE A 167 10.07 9.37 -7.78
N GLY A 168 9.92 10.70 -7.72
CA GLY A 168 11.01 11.64 -7.98
C GLY A 168 10.69 13.09 -7.64
N VAL A 169 11.65 13.98 -7.91
CA VAL A 169 11.50 15.43 -7.83
C VAL A 169 11.47 15.97 -9.25
N TYR A 170 10.50 16.84 -9.55
CA TYR A 170 10.19 17.29 -10.90
C TYR A 170 10.31 18.80 -11.02
N VAL A 171 10.79 19.25 -12.18
CA VAL A 171 10.61 20.62 -12.64
C VAL A 171 9.62 20.57 -13.79
N VAL A 172 8.60 21.42 -13.73
CA VAL A 172 7.49 21.39 -14.69
C VAL A 172 7.31 22.76 -15.29
N GLN A 173 7.28 22.84 -16.61
CA GLN A 173 6.77 24.01 -17.32
C GLN A 173 5.37 23.69 -17.81
N VAL A 174 4.41 24.56 -17.48
CA VAL A 174 3.03 24.39 -17.89
C VAL A 174 2.86 24.94 -19.30
N ASP A 175 2.68 24.06 -20.29
CA ASP A 175 2.50 24.49 -21.69
C ASP A 175 1.09 25.05 -21.93
N ASP A 176 0.06 24.29 -21.54
CA ASP A 176 -1.35 24.66 -21.66
C ASP A 176 -2.18 23.99 -20.54
N VAL A 177 -3.26 24.66 -20.11
CA VAL A 177 -4.24 24.08 -19.17
C VAL A 177 -5.63 24.27 -19.73
N THR A 178 -6.21 23.19 -20.24
CA THR A 178 -7.62 23.17 -20.64
C THR A 178 -8.51 23.02 -19.40
N ARG A 179 -9.12 24.11 -18.96
CA ARG A 179 -10.11 24.09 -17.87
C ARG A 179 -11.49 23.75 -18.44
N VAL A 180 -12.18 22.80 -17.81
CA VAL A 180 -13.55 22.46 -18.21
C VAL A 180 -14.48 23.58 -17.75
N ASP A 181 -15.35 24.06 -18.65
CA ASP A 181 -16.37 25.05 -18.32
C ASP A 181 -17.40 24.44 -17.36
N THR A 182 -17.38 24.88 -16.09
CA THR A 182 -18.24 24.38 -15.03
C THR A 182 -19.70 24.79 -15.16
N GLN A 183 -20.05 25.68 -16.09
CA GLN A 183 -21.43 26.16 -16.25
C GLN A 183 -22.36 25.21 -17.01
N SER A 184 -21.79 24.22 -17.73
CA SER A 184 -22.56 23.28 -18.57
C SER A 184 -22.38 21.79 -18.18
N ILE A 185 -21.70 21.49 -17.09
CA ILE A 185 -21.44 20.11 -16.65
C ILE A 185 -22.62 19.58 -15.83
N ASP A 186 -23.31 18.57 -16.37
CA ASP A 186 -24.23 17.74 -15.58
C ASP A 186 -23.43 16.80 -14.66
N LEU A 187 -23.16 17.27 -13.44
CA LEU A 187 -22.48 16.50 -12.40
C LEU A 187 -23.38 15.40 -11.80
N SER A 188 -24.63 15.22 -12.24
CA SER A 188 -25.54 14.23 -11.64
C SER A 188 -25.04 12.80 -11.76
N ALA A 189 -24.34 12.45 -12.84
CA ALA A 189 -23.71 11.14 -13.01
C ALA A 189 -22.56 10.93 -12.01
N GLU A 190 -21.76 11.96 -11.77
CA GLU A 190 -20.64 11.91 -10.83
C GLU A 190 -21.13 11.88 -9.38
N VAL A 191 -22.17 12.66 -9.04
CA VAL A 191 -22.85 12.59 -7.74
C VAL A 191 -23.43 11.19 -7.51
N ARG A 192 -24.05 10.55 -8.51
CA ARG A 192 -24.56 9.17 -8.39
C ARG A 192 -23.44 8.15 -8.20
N SER A 193 -22.31 8.33 -8.89
CA SER A 193 -21.11 7.50 -8.73
C SER A 193 -20.52 7.64 -7.33
N LEU A 194 -20.33 8.87 -6.85
CA LEU A 194 -19.87 9.17 -5.49
C LEU A 194 -20.84 8.64 -4.43
N GLN A 195 -22.15 8.75 -4.64
CA GLN A 195 -23.16 8.16 -3.74
C GLN A 195 -23.08 6.63 -3.72
N THR A 196 -22.80 5.99 -4.84
CA THR A 196 -22.65 4.52 -4.92
C THR A 196 -21.37 4.08 -4.21
N THR A 197 -20.25 4.76 -4.48
CA THR A 197 -18.97 4.54 -3.79
C THR A 197 -19.10 4.79 -2.29
N LEU A 198 -19.77 5.86 -1.89
CA LEU A 198 -20.04 6.19 -0.48
C LEU A 198 -20.95 5.15 0.17
N ARG A 199 -22.01 4.67 -0.51
CA ARG A 199 -22.86 3.60 0.04
C ARG A 199 -22.08 2.29 0.23
N ASN A 200 -21.21 1.95 -0.71
CA ASN A 200 -20.35 0.77 -0.61
C ASN A 200 -19.29 0.93 0.49
N SER A 201 -18.68 2.11 0.62
CA SER A 201 -17.69 2.39 1.66
C SER A 201 -18.33 2.53 3.04
N VAL A 202 -19.50 3.16 3.16
CA VAL A 202 -20.30 3.27 4.39
C VAL A 202 -20.80 1.91 4.83
N THR A 203 -21.11 0.97 3.93
CA THR A 203 -21.46 -0.39 4.35
C THR A 203 -20.26 -1.07 5.05
N GLY A 204 -19.05 -0.94 4.50
CA GLY A 204 -17.83 -1.45 5.13
C GLY A 204 -17.41 -0.68 6.40
N GLN A 205 -17.55 0.64 6.39
CA GLN A 205 -17.22 1.51 7.52
C GLN A 205 -18.25 1.42 8.64
N ALA A 206 -19.55 1.24 8.36
CA ALA A 206 -20.58 1.02 9.37
C ALA A 206 -20.36 -0.30 10.09
N VAL A 207 -19.93 -1.36 9.39
CA VAL A 207 -19.50 -2.61 10.04
C VAL A 207 -18.29 -2.37 10.95
N ASN A 208 -17.26 -1.64 10.46
CA ASN A 208 -16.08 -1.32 11.27
C ASN A 208 -16.38 -0.35 12.44
N ALA A 209 -17.32 0.58 12.26
CA ALA A 209 -17.75 1.55 13.25
C ALA A 209 -18.69 0.91 14.29
N LEU A 210 -19.57 -0.01 13.89
CA LEU A 210 -20.34 -0.85 14.81
C LEU A 210 -19.41 -1.73 15.66
N ASN A 211 -18.34 -2.27 15.08
CA ASN A 211 -17.30 -3.00 15.83
C ASN A 211 -16.57 -2.09 16.85
N LYS A 212 -16.24 -0.84 16.48
CA LYS A 212 -15.60 0.13 17.38
C LYS A 212 -16.56 0.70 18.45
N ALA A 213 -17.77 1.06 18.08
CA ALA A 213 -18.75 1.73 18.95
C ALA A 213 -19.33 0.79 20.01
N LYS A 214 -19.37 -0.52 19.74
CA LYS A 214 -19.74 -1.51 20.77
C LYS A 214 -18.62 -1.78 21.80
N GLY A 215 -17.43 -1.17 21.69
CA GLY A 215 -16.32 -1.47 22.59
C GLY A 215 -15.95 -2.95 22.61
N VAL A 216 -16.15 -3.65 21.49
CA VAL A 216 -15.98 -5.11 21.39
C VAL A 216 -14.48 -5.41 21.42
N LYS A 217 -13.98 -5.71 22.62
CA LYS A 217 -13.00 -6.78 22.79
C LYS A 217 -13.57 -8.01 22.09
N ASN A 218 -12.76 -8.72 21.29
CA ASN A 218 -13.16 -9.98 20.64
C ASN A 218 -13.55 -11.03 21.70
N GLU A 219 -14.79 -10.95 22.17
CA GLU A 219 -15.50 -11.92 22.97
C GLU A 219 -16.89 -12.03 22.36
N ILE A 220 -17.05 -12.90 21.37
CA ILE A 220 -18.36 -13.51 21.12
C ILE A 220 -18.13 -15.01 21.07
N ASP A 221 -18.39 -15.57 22.24
CA ASP A 221 -18.76 -16.96 22.45
C ASP A 221 -19.88 -17.41 21.49
N ARG A 222 -19.83 -18.71 21.23
CA ARG A 222 -20.58 -19.62 20.36
C ARG A 222 -22.11 -19.45 20.23
N VAL A 223 -22.62 -20.29 19.30
CA VAL A 223 -23.95 -20.97 19.21
C VAL A 223 -24.77 -20.45 18.02
N TYR A 224 -25.06 -21.19 16.94
CA TYR A 224 -24.99 -22.62 16.58
C TYR A 224 -24.13 -22.87 15.33
#